data_AF-A0A930RHM7-F1
#
_entry.id   AF-A0A930RHM7-F1
#
_cell.length_a   1.000
_cell.length_b   1.000
_cell.length_c   1.000
_cell.angle_alpha   90.00
_cell.angle_beta   90.00
_cell.angle_gamma   90.00
#
_symmetry.space_group_name_H-M   'P 1'
#
loop_
_entity.id
_entity.type
_entity.pdbx_description
1 polymer ?
#
loop_
_entity_poly.entity_id
_entity_poly.type
_entity_poly.pdbx_seq_one_letter_code
_entity_poly.pdbx_strand_id
1 'polypeptide(L)'
;WICRRMNYQRLRGLMLVGLAVTLFLLVAVLFVGTTINGAQRWLAVGPLSFQPAEFAKLMAVLLEAFSISSVLGKERFRMDRDWPRVVVPFGAILLMAFLVYREPDFGTACIVFGVPLLMALVLLIPPRYWLGIVPMGLLAAFAIGMLQPYRMKRIEVWFDPWSDARDAGYQMVQSLSTIGSGGIFGMGFGDGVSKYEYLPEAHTDFAFAIFSQEHGFFGVLLIFFLIGVLLISCMRVAARAKDTFGQVLALGIV
;
A
#
# COMPACT_ATOMS: atom_id res chain seq x y z
N TRP A 1 9.83 -0.08 22.10
CA TRP A 1 9.58 -0.53 23.50
C TRP A 1 8.12 -0.30 23.93
N ILE A 2 7.55 0.89 23.70
CA ILE A 2 6.15 1.21 24.04
C ILE A 2 5.15 0.32 23.27
N CYS A 3 5.27 0.20 21.94
CA CYS A 3 4.34 -0.60 21.13
C CYS A 3 4.31 -2.10 21.51
N ARG A 4 5.46 -2.68 21.93
CA ARG A 4 5.55 -4.09 22.37
C ARG A 4 4.78 -4.37 23.66
N ARG A 5 4.62 -3.36 24.53
CA ARG A 5 3.89 -3.50 25.80
C ARG A 5 2.39 -3.26 25.65
N MET A 6 1.96 -2.76 24.49
CA MET A 6 0.56 -2.47 24.22
C MET A 6 -0.13 -3.76 23.75
N ASN A 7 -1.12 -4.23 24.52
CA ASN A 7 -1.93 -5.35 24.07
C ASN A 7 -2.76 -4.91 22.86
N TYR A 8 -2.59 -5.57 21.72
CA TYR A 8 -3.32 -5.29 20.48
C TYR A 8 -4.84 -5.46 20.65
N GLN A 9 -5.30 -6.22 21.65
CA GLN A 9 -6.72 -6.29 21.99
C GLN A 9 -7.27 -4.96 22.54
N ARG A 10 -6.44 -4.09 23.13
CA ARG A 10 -6.87 -2.74 23.52
C ARG A 10 -7.10 -1.83 22.32
N LEU A 11 -6.46 -2.10 21.18
CA LEU A 11 -6.72 -1.37 19.94
C LEU A 11 -8.18 -1.56 19.51
N ARG A 12 -8.78 -2.72 19.80
CA ARG A 12 -10.21 -2.98 19.54
C ARG A 12 -11.14 -1.98 20.24
N GLY A 13 -10.82 -1.59 21.48
CA GLY A 13 -11.60 -0.60 22.24
C GLY A 13 -11.32 0.84 21.79
N LEU A 14 -10.11 1.12 21.30
CA LEU A 14 -9.70 2.43 20.80
C LEU A 14 -10.02 2.63 19.32
N MET A 15 -10.51 1.62 18.60
CA MET A 15 -10.78 1.65 17.17
C MET A 15 -11.67 2.82 16.75
N LEU A 16 -12.74 3.09 17.51
CA LEU A 16 -13.66 4.19 17.18
C LEU A 16 -12.97 5.56 17.32
N VAL A 17 -12.15 5.72 18.36
CA VAL A 17 -11.37 6.94 18.58
C VAL A 17 -10.32 7.08 17.47
N GLY A 18 -9.60 6.01 17.17
CA GLY A 18 -8.61 5.97 16.08
C GLY A 18 -9.24 6.30 14.73
N LEU A 19 -10.39 5.72 14.42
CA LEU A 19 -11.14 6.02 13.19
C LEU A 19 -11.56 7.48 13.13
N ALA A 20 -12.12 8.03 14.21
CA ALA A 20 -12.52 9.43 14.27
C ALA A 20 -11.33 10.38 14.05
N VAL A 21 -10.20 10.09 14.70
CA VAL A 21 -8.95 10.85 14.52
C VAL A 21 -8.45 10.74 13.08
N THR A 22 -8.43 9.54 12.49
CA THR A 22 -7.96 9.35 11.11
C THR A 22 -8.87 10.06 10.11
N LEU A 23 -10.19 9.96 10.25
CA LEU A 23 -11.14 10.70 9.41
C LEU A 23 -10.96 12.21 9.57
N PHE A 24 -10.79 12.69 10.80
CA PHE A 24 -10.51 14.10 11.07
C PHE A 24 -9.23 14.56 10.36
N LEU A 25 -8.15 13.78 10.42
CA LEU A 25 -6.88 14.10 9.77
C LEU A 25 -6.98 14.09 8.23
N LEU A 26 -7.68 13.12 7.64
CA LEU A 26 -7.95 13.06 6.20
C LEU A 26 -8.78 14.27 5.74
N VAL A 27 -9.81 14.66 6.50
CA VAL A 27 -10.57 15.86 6.18
C VAL A 27 -9.69 17.11 6.37
N ALA A 28 -8.90 17.19 7.44
CA ALA A 28 -8.04 18.32 7.71
C ALA A 28 -7.00 18.55 6.60
N VAL A 29 -6.43 17.49 6.03
CA VAL A 29 -5.43 17.64 4.96
C VAL A 29 -6.02 18.19 3.68
N LEU A 30 -7.31 17.97 3.40
CA LEU A 30 -7.98 18.56 2.24
C LEU A 30 -8.12 20.09 2.34
N PHE A 31 -8.09 20.66 3.55
CA PHE A 31 -8.24 22.11 3.76
C PHE A 31 -6.94 22.81 4.14
N VAL A 32 -6.10 22.16 4.96
CA VAL A 32 -4.90 22.75 5.59
C VAL A 32 -3.62 22.03 5.17
N GLY A 33 -3.72 21.04 4.29
CA GLY A 33 -2.56 20.31 3.78
C GLY A 33 -1.66 21.16 2.89
N THR A 34 -0.38 20.84 2.89
CA THR A 34 0.60 21.44 1.99
C THR A 34 0.58 20.72 0.65
N THR A 35 0.54 21.48 -0.45
CA THR A 35 0.63 20.94 -1.81
C THR A 35 2.08 20.67 -2.19
N ILE A 36 2.42 19.40 -2.41
CA ILE A 36 3.72 18.96 -2.93
C ILE A 36 3.46 18.21 -4.24
N ASN A 37 4.18 18.55 -5.30
CA ASN A 37 4.02 17.94 -6.63
C ASN A 37 2.56 17.91 -7.15
N GLY A 38 1.81 18.99 -6.89
CA GLY A 38 0.41 19.13 -7.32
C GLY A 38 -0.62 18.35 -6.51
N ALA A 39 -0.22 17.68 -5.43
CA ALA A 39 -1.13 16.94 -4.56
C ALA A 39 -1.06 17.42 -3.09
N GLN A 40 -2.23 17.58 -2.48
CA GLN A 40 -2.37 18.07 -1.11
C GLN A 40 -2.51 16.90 -0.13
N ARG A 41 -1.37 16.32 0.26
CA ARG A 41 -1.32 15.04 1.01
C ARG A 41 -0.66 15.12 2.37
N TRP A 42 0.05 16.21 2.66
CA TRP A 42 0.90 16.32 3.84
C TRP A 42 0.34 17.36 4.80
N LEU A 43 0.29 17.02 6.09
CA LEU A 43 0.08 17.97 7.17
C LEU A 43 1.43 18.34 7.76
N ALA A 44 1.77 19.62 7.72
CA ALA A 44 2.98 20.16 8.34
C ALA A 44 2.63 20.83 9.67
N VAL A 45 3.28 20.38 10.75
CA VAL A 45 3.20 20.96 12.09
C VAL A 45 4.62 21.37 12.49
N GLY A 46 4.99 22.61 12.15
CA GLY A 46 6.36 23.12 12.36
C GLY A 46 7.38 22.32 11.54
N PRO A 47 8.44 21.76 12.15
CA PRO A 47 9.46 20.97 11.43
C PRO A 47 9.02 19.55 11.11
N LEU A 48 7.85 19.10 11.60
CA LEU A 48 7.35 17.75 11.39
C LEU A 48 6.28 17.74 10.30
N SER A 49 6.44 16.87 9.31
CA SER A 49 5.43 16.59 8.29
C SER A 49 5.01 15.13 8.37
N PHE A 50 3.71 14.86 8.30
CA PHE A 50 3.20 13.50 8.23
C PHE A 50 2.04 13.39 7.24
N GLN A 51 1.84 12.18 6.73
CA GLN A 51 0.80 11.87 5.76
C GLN A 51 -0.37 11.13 6.44
N PRO A 52 -1.58 11.73 6.51
CA PRO A 52 -2.75 11.09 7.11
C PRO A 52 -3.13 9.75 6.47
N ALA A 53 -2.89 9.58 5.17
CA ALA A 53 -3.18 8.35 4.45
C ALA A 53 -2.40 7.11 4.96
N GLU A 54 -1.24 7.32 5.61
CA GLU A 54 -0.51 6.23 6.29
C GLU A 54 -1.30 5.66 7.48
N PHE A 55 -1.94 6.54 8.26
CA PHE A 55 -2.83 6.13 9.35
C PHE A 55 -4.09 5.48 8.80
N ALA A 56 -4.59 5.92 7.64
CA ALA A 56 -5.74 5.31 6.98
C ALA A 56 -5.48 3.85 6.58
N LYS A 57 -4.29 3.52 6.06
CA LYS A 57 -3.91 2.13 5.73
C LYS A 57 -3.95 1.24 6.98
N LEU A 58 -3.29 1.66 8.07
CA LEU A 58 -3.28 0.89 9.32
C LEU A 58 -4.68 0.75 9.93
N MET A 59 -5.48 1.82 9.90
CA MET A 59 -6.85 1.80 10.41
C MET A 59 -7.75 0.88 9.58
N ALA A 60 -7.55 0.85 8.26
CA ALA A 60 -8.31 -0.01 7.36
C ALA A 60 -8.06 -1.49 7.63
N VAL A 61 -6.79 -1.90 7.79
CA VAL A 61 -6.42 -3.27 8.18
C VAL A 61 -6.99 -3.62 9.57
N LEU A 62 -6.98 -2.67 10.51
CA LEU A 62 -7.53 -2.90 11.85
C LEU A 62 -9.06 -3.13 11.83
N LEU A 63 -9.78 -2.31 11.06
CA LEU A 63 -11.24 -2.43 10.87
C LEU A 63 -11.62 -3.73 10.18
N GLU A 64 -10.85 -4.13 9.17
CA GLU A 64 -11.06 -5.36 8.44
C GLU A 64 -10.75 -6.59 9.28
N ALA A 65 -9.63 -6.60 10.01
CA ALA A 65 -9.33 -7.66 10.96
C ALA A 65 -10.44 -7.83 12.01
N PHE A 66 -11.02 -6.74 12.53
CA PHE A 66 -12.16 -6.80 13.44
C PHE A 66 -13.41 -7.40 12.75
N SER A 67 -13.71 -6.95 11.53
CA SER A 67 -14.85 -7.45 10.74
C SER A 67 -14.73 -8.95 10.50
N ILE A 68 -13.62 -9.40 9.90
CA ILE A 68 -13.39 -10.79 9.51
C ILE A 68 -13.31 -11.71 10.73
N SER A 69 -12.59 -11.32 11.78
CA SER A 69 -12.52 -12.12 13.01
C SER A 69 -13.88 -12.29 13.68
N SER A 70 -14.79 -11.31 13.54
CA SER A 70 -16.16 -11.41 14.06
C SER A 70 -17.05 -12.37 13.25
N VAL A 71 -16.73 -12.58 11.97
CA VAL A 71 -17.40 -13.53 11.07
C VAL A 71 -16.85 -14.94 11.30
N LEU A 72 -15.52 -15.11 11.26
CA LEU A 72 -14.84 -16.40 11.45
C LEU A 72 -14.99 -16.96 12.87
N GLY A 73 -15.12 -16.09 13.88
CA GLY A 73 -15.29 -16.51 15.28
C GLY A 73 -16.66 -17.07 15.63
N LYS A 74 -17.61 -17.14 14.69
CA LYS A 74 -18.96 -17.69 14.92
C LYS A 74 -19.19 -18.96 14.12
N GLU A 75 -19.72 -19.99 14.78
CA GLU A 75 -20.10 -21.25 14.12
C GLU A 75 -21.23 -21.10 13.09
N ARG A 76 -22.09 -20.07 13.23
CA ARG A 76 -23.16 -19.74 12.26
C ARG A 76 -23.28 -18.23 12.08
N PHE A 77 -22.69 -17.70 11.02
CA PHE A 77 -22.93 -16.33 10.58
C PHE A 77 -24.38 -16.19 10.09
N ARG A 78 -25.17 -15.31 10.72
CA ARG A 78 -26.57 -15.03 10.32
C ARG A 78 -26.62 -13.67 9.66
N MET A 79 -26.79 -13.64 8.33
CA MET A 79 -26.78 -12.41 7.54
C MET A 79 -27.72 -11.35 8.14
N ASP A 80 -28.95 -11.72 8.50
CA ASP A 80 -29.98 -10.80 9.01
C ASP A 80 -29.57 -10.00 10.26
N ARG A 81 -28.68 -10.56 11.09
CA ARG A 81 -28.26 -9.96 12.37
C ARG A 81 -26.81 -9.47 12.35
N ASP A 82 -25.96 -10.13 11.59
CA ASP A 82 -24.52 -9.92 11.63
C ASP A 82 -23.99 -9.09 10.45
N TRP A 83 -24.81 -8.79 9.43
CA TRP A 83 -24.43 -7.93 8.31
C TRP A 83 -23.86 -6.56 8.72
N PRO A 84 -24.31 -5.87 9.80
CA PRO A 84 -23.75 -4.57 10.15
C PRO A 84 -22.29 -4.67 10.59
N ARG A 85 -21.85 -5.83 11.09
CA ARG A 85 -20.46 -6.07 11.51
C ARG A 85 -19.50 -6.12 10.33
N VAL A 86 -20.01 -6.34 9.13
CA VAL A 86 -19.23 -6.31 7.88
C VAL A 86 -19.43 -4.98 7.17
N VAL A 87 -20.67 -4.54 6.98
CA VAL A 87 -20.96 -3.35 6.18
C VAL A 87 -20.49 -2.07 6.86
N VAL A 88 -20.57 -1.94 8.19
CA VAL A 88 -20.13 -0.72 8.88
C VAL A 88 -18.61 -0.52 8.77
N PRO A 89 -17.75 -1.52 9.08
CA PRO A 89 -16.31 -1.38 8.87
C PRO A 89 -15.93 -1.15 7.41
N PHE A 90 -16.49 -1.90 6.46
CA PHE A 90 -16.19 -1.73 5.04
C PHE A 90 -16.69 -0.39 4.48
N GLY A 91 -17.83 0.12 4.98
CA GLY A 91 -18.30 1.47 4.67
C GLY A 91 -17.37 2.56 5.17
N ALA A 92 -16.82 2.40 6.38
CA ALA A 92 -15.82 3.32 6.91
C ALA A 92 -14.50 3.27 6.13
N ILE A 93 -14.04 2.08 5.71
CA ILE A 93 -12.86 1.91 4.84
C ILE A 93 -13.09 2.58 3.49
N LEU A 94 -14.27 2.38 2.88
CA LEU A 94 -14.64 3.01 1.62
C LEU A 94 -14.65 4.54 1.74
N LEU A 95 -15.18 5.08 2.85
CA LEU A 95 -15.15 6.51 3.12
C LEU A 95 -13.72 7.04 3.23
N MET A 96 -12.84 6.35 3.96
CA MET A 96 -11.42 6.73 4.05
C MET A 96 -10.75 6.72 2.66
N ALA A 97 -10.96 5.67 1.87
CA ALA A 97 -10.42 5.57 0.51
C ALA A 97 -10.95 6.68 -0.41
N PHE A 98 -12.22 7.07 -0.27
CA PHE A 98 -12.80 8.19 -1.00
C PHE A 98 -12.16 9.52 -0.62
N LEU A 99 -11.89 9.76 0.67
CA LEU A 99 -11.18 10.97 1.11
C LEU A 99 -9.75 11.01 0.55
N VAL A 100 -9.02 9.90 0.59
CA VAL A 100 -7.68 9.81 0.00
C VAL A 100 -7.71 10.01 -1.52
N TYR A 101 -8.74 9.52 -2.20
CA TYR A 101 -8.95 9.79 -3.62
C TYR A 101 -9.15 11.28 -3.92
N ARG A 102 -9.76 12.04 -2.99
CA ARG A 102 -9.88 13.50 -3.07
C ARG A 102 -8.56 14.24 -2.82
N GLU A 103 -7.54 13.59 -2.25
CA GLU A 103 -6.16 14.10 -2.07
C GLU A 103 -5.27 13.91 -3.32
N PRO A 104 -5.88 13.95 -4.51
CA PRO A 104 -5.39 13.32 -5.74
C PRO A 104 -4.48 12.09 -5.60
N ASP A 105 -4.73 11.18 -4.64
CA ASP A 105 -3.91 9.98 -4.43
C ASP A 105 -4.67 8.68 -4.72
N PHE A 106 -4.77 8.35 -6.00
CA PHE A 106 -5.46 7.13 -6.42
C PHE A 106 -4.74 5.85 -5.97
N GLY A 107 -3.40 5.83 -6.00
CA GLY A 107 -2.61 4.65 -5.61
C GLY A 107 -2.83 4.30 -4.14
N THR A 108 -2.75 5.31 -3.27
CA THR A 108 -2.98 5.09 -1.84
C THR A 108 -4.44 4.75 -1.54
N ALA A 109 -5.41 5.37 -2.24
CA ALA A 109 -6.82 4.99 -2.12
C ALA A 109 -7.08 3.52 -2.48
N CYS A 110 -6.44 3.02 -3.55
CA CYS A 110 -6.48 1.61 -3.94
C CYS A 110 -5.88 0.69 -2.87
N ILE A 111 -4.81 1.10 -2.18
CA ILE A 111 -4.23 0.29 -1.09
C ILE A 111 -5.18 0.27 0.12
N VAL A 112 -5.69 1.43 0.53
CA VAL A 112 -6.58 1.57 1.71
C VAL A 112 -7.83 0.70 1.58
N PHE A 113 -8.43 0.60 0.39
CA PHE A 113 -9.62 -0.24 0.18
C PHE A 113 -9.29 -1.64 -0.34
N GLY A 114 -8.34 -1.74 -1.29
CA GLY A 114 -8.05 -2.97 -2.02
C GLY A 114 -7.42 -4.04 -1.17
N VAL A 115 -6.51 -3.70 -0.24
CA VAL A 115 -5.89 -4.70 0.66
C VAL A 115 -6.95 -5.35 1.57
N PRO A 116 -7.77 -4.59 2.33
CA PRO A 116 -8.89 -5.15 3.09
C PRO A 116 -9.88 -5.97 2.25
N LEU A 117 -10.21 -5.49 1.05
CA LEU A 117 -11.13 -6.20 0.16
C LEU A 117 -10.56 -7.55 -0.28
N LEU A 118 -9.31 -7.56 -0.77
CA LEU A 118 -8.65 -8.78 -1.22
C LEU A 118 -8.54 -9.80 -0.09
N MET A 119 -8.17 -9.36 1.12
CA MET A 119 -8.11 -10.24 2.27
C MET A 119 -9.49 -10.81 2.64
N ALA A 120 -10.55 -10.00 2.63
CA ALA A 120 -11.91 -10.49 2.84
C ALA A 120 -12.34 -11.49 1.77
N LEU A 121 -12.02 -11.26 0.50
CA LEU A 121 -12.28 -12.22 -0.58
C LEU A 121 -11.54 -13.54 -0.32
N VAL A 122 -10.26 -13.48 0.06
CA VAL A 122 -9.44 -14.67 0.29
C VAL A 122 -9.91 -15.47 1.50
N LEU A 123 -10.28 -14.80 2.60
CA LEU A 123 -10.61 -15.45 3.87
C LEU A 123 -12.08 -15.87 4.00
N LEU A 124 -13.01 -15.16 3.34
CA LEU A 124 -14.45 -15.42 3.47
C LEU A 124 -15.05 -16.17 2.28
N ILE A 125 -14.44 -16.09 1.08
CA ILE A 125 -15.04 -16.65 -0.14
C ILE A 125 -14.33 -17.95 -0.54
N PRO A 126 -15.07 -19.07 -0.66
CA PRO A 126 -14.53 -20.32 -1.16
C PRO A 126 -13.87 -20.17 -2.55
N PRO A 127 -12.71 -20.83 -2.80
CA PRO A 127 -11.97 -20.73 -4.07
C PRO A 127 -12.80 -21.00 -5.33
N ARG A 128 -13.85 -21.83 -5.23
CA ARG A 128 -14.78 -22.12 -6.34
C ARG A 128 -15.45 -20.88 -6.95
N TYR A 129 -15.63 -19.79 -6.20
CA TYR A 129 -16.23 -18.55 -6.70
C TYR A 129 -15.22 -17.59 -7.32
N TRP A 130 -13.91 -17.84 -7.14
CA TRP A 130 -12.86 -16.94 -7.61
C TRP A 130 -12.82 -16.85 -9.15
N LEU A 131 -13.19 -17.92 -9.85
CA LEU A 131 -13.31 -17.93 -11.31
C LEU A 131 -14.31 -16.90 -11.85
N GLY A 132 -15.32 -16.48 -11.06
CA GLY A 132 -16.23 -15.40 -11.44
C GLY A 132 -15.77 -14.02 -10.95
N ILE A 133 -15.20 -13.95 -9.74
CA ILE A 133 -14.86 -12.69 -9.07
C ILE A 133 -13.59 -12.07 -9.66
N VAL A 134 -12.53 -12.87 -9.90
CA VAL A 134 -11.24 -12.35 -10.39
C VAL A 134 -11.40 -11.66 -11.75
N PRO A 135 -12.06 -12.26 -12.76
CA PRO A 135 -12.26 -11.57 -14.05
C PRO A 135 -13.08 -10.29 -13.91
N MET A 136 -14.14 -10.30 -13.10
CA MET A 136 -14.97 -9.11 -12.88
C MET A 136 -14.17 -7.98 -12.19
N GLY A 137 -13.33 -8.33 -11.21
CA GLY A 137 -12.44 -7.38 -10.54
C GLY A 137 -11.40 -6.77 -11.49
N LEU A 138 -10.78 -7.60 -12.33
CA LEU A 138 -9.84 -7.13 -13.36
C LEU A 138 -10.53 -6.21 -14.38
N LEU A 139 -11.74 -6.56 -14.81
CA LEU A 139 -12.51 -5.75 -15.75
C LEU A 139 -12.90 -4.39 -15.15
N ALA A 140 -13.31 -4.37 -13.87
CA ALA A 140 -13.58 -3.13 -13.15
C ALA A 140 -12.31 -2.26 -13.00
N ALA A 141 -11.17 -2.87 -12.64
CA ALA A 141 -9.90 -2.16 -12.54
C ALA A 141 -9.46 -1.58 -13.89
N PHE A 142 -9.61 -2.35 -14.97
CA PHE A 142 -9.33 -1.90 -16.33
C PHE A 142 -10.22 -0.71 -16.72
N ALA A 143 -11.53 -0.82 -16.51
CA ALA A 143 -12.48 0.26 -16.79
C ALA A 143 -12.12 1.55 -16.04
N ILE A 144 -11.77 1.46 -14.75
CA ILE A 144 -11.33 2.61 -13.93
C ILE A 144 -10.01 3.20 -14.46
N GLY A 145 -9.11 2.35 -14.95
CA GLY A 145 -7.88 2.76 -15.62
C GLY A 145 -8.15 3.62 -16.85
N MET A 146 -9.19 3.30 -17.63
CA MET A 146 -9.56 4.04 -18.85
C MET A 146 -10.21 5.40 -18.60
N LEU A 147 -10.73 5.66 -17.39
CA LEU A 147 -11.50 6.88 -17.09
C LEU A 147 -10.68 8.18 -17.11
N GLN A 148 -9.35 8.11 -17.10
CA GLN A 148 -8.49 9.29 -17.04
C GLN A 148 -7.36 9.20 -18.07
N PRO A 149 -7.22 10.19 -18.98
CA PRO A 149 -6.19 10.19 -20.02
C PRO A 149 -4.76 10.05 -19.46
N TYR A 150 -4.50 10.70 -18.33
CA TYR A 150 -3.21 10.60 -17.63
C TYR A 150 -2.88 9.17 -17.18
N ARG A 151 -3.89 8.39 -16.73
CA ARG A 151 -3.69 6.99 -16.33
C ARG A 151 -3.35 6.13 -17.53
N MET A 152 -4.00 6.37 -18.67
CA MET A 152 -3.68 5.67 -19.90
C MET A 152 -2.24 5.94 -20.34
N LYS A 153 -1.81 7.21 -20.32
CA LYS A 153 -0.43 7.58 -20.67
C LYS A 153 0.59 6.87 -19.77
N ARG A 154 0.30 6.70 -18.47
CA ARG A 154 1.16 5.89 -17.57
C ARG A 154 1.20 4.41 -17.95
N ILE A 155 0.07 3.81 -18.35
CA ILE A 155 0.02 2.41 -18.78
C ILE A 155 0.79 2.22 -20.09
N GLU A 156 0.63 3.14 -21.05
CA GLU A 156 1.35 3.12 -22.33
C GLU A 156 2.86 3.23 -22.12
N VAL A 157 3.31 4.19 -21.31
CA VAL A 157 4.72 4.34 -20.92
C VAL A 157 5.22 3.14 -20.12
N TRP A 158 4.35 2.44 -19.38
CA TRP A 158 4.74 1.22 -18.68
C TRP A 158 5.02 0.05 -19.64
N PHE A 159 4.24 -0.07 -20.71
CA PHE A 159 4.46 -1.08 -21.76
C PHE A 159 5.64 -0.72 -22.67
N ASP A 160 5.74 0.53 -23.09
CA ASP A 160 6.83 1.03 -23.92
C ASP A 160 7.39 2.35 -23.38
N PRO A 161 8.30 2.28 -22.39
CA PRO A 161 8.91 3.48 -21.82
C PRO A 161 9.83 4.21 -22.80
N TRP A 162 10.30 3.52 -23.85
CA TRP A 162 11.23 4.08 -24.84
C TRP A 162 10.52 4.96 -25.87
N SER A 163 9.21 4.76 -26.06
CA SER A 163 8.37 5.58 -26.95
C SER A 163 8.32 7.06 -26.54
N ASP A 164 8.41 7.36 -25.23
CA ASP A 164 8.43 8.72 -24.67
C ASP A 164 9.60 8.91 -23.69
N ALA A 165 10.81 8.54 -24.12
CA ALA A 165 12.01 8.52 -23.29
C ALA A 165 12.49 9.89 -22.78
N ARG A 166 11.93 11.01 -23.27
CA ARG A 166 12.35 12.38 -22.90
C ARG A 166 11.39 13.10 -21.96
N ASP A 167 10.17 12.59 -21.79
CA ASP A 167 9.15 13.21 -20.95
C ASP A 167 8.57 12.16 -19.99
N ALA A 168 7.39 11.59 -20.29
CA ALA A 168 6.70 10.72 -19.35
C ALA A 168 7.47 9.40 -19.04
N GLY A 169 8.26 8.90 -19.98
CA GLY A 169 9.08 7.70 -19.83
C GLY A 169 10.49 7.95 -19.31
N TYR A 170 10.93 9.21 -19.19
CA TYR A 170 12.31 9.56 -18.84
C TYR A 170 12.76 8.91 -17.53
N GLN A 171 11.94 9.03 -16.49
CA GLN A 171 12.23 8.46 -15.17
C GLN A 171 12.37 6.92 -15.21
N MET A 172 11.49 6.24 -15.97
CA MET A 172 11.52 4.79 -16.11
C MET A 172 12.74 4.34 -16.92
N VAL A 173 12.99 4.94 -18.09
CA VAL A 173 14.13 4.62 -18.96
C VAL A 173 15.44 4.79 -18.20
N GLN A 174 15.60 5.92 -17.51
CA GLN A 174 16.81 6.18 -16.76
C GLN A 174 16.97 5.20 -15.60
N SER A 175 15.91 4.87 -14.86
CA SER A 175 15.97 3.83 -13.82
C SER A 175 16.41 2.47 -14.36
N LEU A 176 15.84 2.02 -15.49
CA LEU A 176 16.24 0.76 -16.12
C LEU A 176 17.69 0.80 -16.60
N SER A 177 18.11 1.90 -17.21
CA SER A 177 19.50 2.09 -17.68
C SER A 177 20.49 2.08 -16.50
N THR A 178 20.17 2.77 -15.41
CA THR A 178 20.95 2.79 -14.17
C THR A 178 21.10 1.38 -13.59
N ILE A 179 20.03 0.61 -13.50
CA ILE A 179 20.09 -0.80 -13.05
C ILE A 179 20.96 -1.64 -13.99
N GLY A 180 20.79 -1.49 -15.30
CA GLY A 180 21.54 -2.25 -16.30
C GLY A 180 23.05 -1.96 -16.29
N SER A 181 23.44 -0.72 -16.00
CA SER A 181 24.86 -0.30 -15.96
C SER A 181 25.66 -0.89 -14.80
N GLY A 182 25.01 -1.39 -13.74
CA GLY A 182 25.68 -1.99 -12.58
C GLY A 182 26.35 -3.34 -12.86
N GLY A 183 25.98 -4.03 -13.94
CA GLY A 183 26.54 -5.34 -14.26
C GLY A 183 26.42 -6.37 -13.12
N ILE A 184 27.33 -7.34 -13.08
CA ILE A 184 27.29 -8.44 -12.09
C ILE A 184 27.84 -8.00 -10.72
N PHE A 185 28.94 -7.24 -10.72
CA PHE A 185 29.70 -6.89 -9.52
C PHE A 185 29.44 -5.47 -9.00
N GLY A 186 28.69 -4.66 -9.74
CA GLY A 186 28.49 -3.24 -9.42
C GLY A 186 29.64 -2.38 -9.93
N MET A 187 29.44 -1.06 -9.86
CA MET A 187 30.48 -0.09 -10.16
C MET A 187 31.35 0.30 -8.97
N GLY A 188 30.98 -0.11 -7.74
CA GLY A 188 31.67 0.29 -6.51
C GLY A 188 30.82 1.21 -5.63
N PHE A 189 31.00 1.10 -4.31
CA PHE A 189 30.22 1.87 -3.34
C PHE A 189 30.52 3.37 -3.44
N GLY A 190 29.51 4.18 -3.76
CA GLY A 190 29.66 5.63 -3.92
C GLY A 190 30.15 6.08 -5.30
N ASP A 191 30.50 5.16 -6.19
CA ASP A 191 30.93 5.44 -7.58
C ASP A 191 29.75 5.46 -8.57
N GLY A 192 28.51 5.42 -8.07
CA GLY A 192 27.29 5.50 -8.88
C GLY A 192 27.13 6.85 -9.58
N VAL A 193 27.46 6.89 -10.88
CA VAL A 193 27.40 8.12 -11.71
C VAL A 193 25.97 8.67 -11.83
N SER A 194 24.93 7.83 -11.73
CA SER A 194 23.52 8.28 -11.87
C SER A 194 23.01 9.14 -10.71
N LYS A 195 23.77 9.23 -9.61
CA LYS A 195 23.46 10.07 -8.44
C LYS A 195 23.64 11.56 -8.72
N TYR A 196 24.46 11.92 -9.70
CA TYR A 196 24.85 13.31 -10.00
C TYR A 196 24.12 13.83 -11.24
N GLU A 197 22.81 14.07 -11.13
CA GLU A 197 21.97 14.81 -12.10
C GLU A 197 21.29 14.02 -13.24
N TYR A 198 21.52 12.71 -13.40
CA TYR A 198 20.88 11.95 -14.48
C TYR A 198 19.48 11.43 -14.14
N LEU A 199 19.15 11.27 -12.86
CA LEU A 199 17.89 10.65 -12.42
C LEU A 199 17.11 11.63 -11.52
N PRO A 200 15.95 12.15 -11.94
CA PRO A 200 15.08 12.94 -11.08
C PRO A 200 14.68 12.09 -9.87
N GLU A 201 14.64 12.68 -8.66
CA GLU A 201 14.20 11.96 -7.45
C GLU A 201 15.07 10.73 -7.08
N ALA A 202 16.37 10.80 -7.37
CA ALA A 202 17.36 9.75 -7.11
C ALA A 202 17.37 9.26 -5.63
N HIS A 203 16.98 10.13 -4.69
CA HIS A 203 17.00 9.88 -3.25
C HIS A 203 15.71 9.29 -2.67
N THR A 204 14.61 9.27 -3.42
CA THR A 204 13.29 8.81 -2.96
C THR A 204 12.88 7.56 -3.76
N ASP A 205 12.33 7.76 -4.95
CA ASP A 205 11.67 6.71 -5.73
C ASP A 205 12.67 5.80 -6.47
N PHE A 206 13.93 6.24 -6.62
CA PHE A 206 14.97 5.51 -7.37
C PHE A 206 16.17 5.05 -6.55
N ALA A 207 16.08 5.04 -5.22
CA ALA A 207 17.15 4.57 -4.35
C ALA A 207 17.58 3.12 -4.68
N PHE A 208 16.63 2.26 -5.08
CA PHE A 208 16.93 0.90 -5.51
C PHE A 208 17.75 0.84 -6.80
N ALA A 209 17.50 1.74 -7.76
CA ALA A 209 18.25 1.79 -9.00
C ALA A 209 19.72 2.13 -8.74
N ILE A 210 19.97 3.14 -7.89
CA ILE A 210 21.33 3.51 -7.48
C ILE A 210 22.00 2.35 -6.74
N PHE A 211 21.31 1.73 -5.78
CA PHE A 211 21.85 0.59 -5.05
C PHE A 211 22.24 -0.55 -6.01
N SER A 212 21.38 -0.84 -6.99
CA SER A 212 21.62 -1.86 -8.02
C SER A 212 22.83 -1.52 -8.88
N GLN A 213 23.02 -0.24 -9.20
CA GLN A 213 24.16 0.24 -9.95
C GLN A 213 25.49 0.05 -9.20
N GLU A 214 25.50 0.37 -7.90
CA GLU A 214 26.70 0.32 -7.06
C GLU A 214 27.10 -1.12 -6.68
N HIS A 215 26.13 -2.00 -6.40
CA HIS A 215 26.37 -3.34 -5.87
C HIS A 215 26.12 -4.47 -6.90
N GLY A 216 25.61 -4.13 -8.08
CA GLY A 216 25.35 -5.06 -9.17
C GLY A 216 24.33 -6.15 -8.84
N PHE A 217 24.34 -7.19 -9.65
CA PHE A 217 23.42 -8.33 -9.54
C PHE A 217 23.42 -9.00 -8.15
N PHE A 218 24.60 -9.18 -7.53
CA PHE A 218 24.68 -9.83 -6.22
C PHE A 218 24.06 -8.98 -5.10
N GLY A 219 24.23 -7.66 -5.13
CA GLY A 219 23.57 -6.76 -4.20
C GLY A 219 22.05 -6.82 -4.33
N VAL A 220 21.56 -6.82 -5.56
CA VAL A 220 20.12 -6.96 -5.85
C VAL A 220 19.57 -8.28 -5.32
N LEU A 221 20.27 -9.40 -5.58
CA LEU A 221 19.89 -10.72 -5.09
C LEU A 221 19.84 -10.76 -3.56
N LEU A 222 20.81 -10.13 -2.89
CA LEU A 222 20.82 -10.00 -1.43
C LEU A 222 19.59 -9.23 -0.92
N ILE A 223 19.21 -8.11 -1.54
CA ILE A 223 17.99 -7.37 -1.17
C ILE A 223 16.75 -8.25 -1.31
N PHE A 224 16.58 -8.92 -2.45
CA PHE A 224 15.43 -9.81 -2.66
C PHE A 224 15.41 -10.96 -1.66
N PHE A 225 16.58 -11.52 -1.33
CA PHE A 225 16.70 -12.53 -0.30
C PHE A 225 16.27 -12.00 1.08
N LEU A 226 16.73 -10.80 1.47
CA LEU A 226 16.37 -10.17 2.74
C LEU A 226 14.87 -9.84 2.82
N ILE A 227 14.28 -9.32 1.74
CA ILE A 227 12.83 -9.09 1.64
C ILE A 227 12.08 -10.43 1.73
N GLY A 228 12.55 -11.49 1.08
CA GLY A 228 11.99 -12.82 1.19
C GLY A 228 12.02 -13.38 2.61
N VAL A 229 13.15 -13.25 3.31
CA VAL A 229 13.30 -13.64 4.72
C VAL A 229 12.37 -12.83 5.61
N LEU A 230 12.23 -11.51 5.36
CA LEU A 230 11.31 -10.64 6.08
C LEU A 230 9.86 -11.09 5.88
N LEU A 231 9.43 -11.32 4.64
CA LEU A 231 8.08 -11.78 4.32
C LEU A 231 7.77 -13.13 4.98
N ILE A 232 8.67 -14.11 4.87
CA ILE A 232 8.51 -15.42 5.52
C ILE A 232 8.41 -15.27 7.05
N SER A 233 9.21 -14.37 7.63
CA SER A 233 9.19 -14.11 9.06
C SER A 233 7.87 -13.47 9.50
N CYS A 234 7.38 -12.47 8.77
CA CYS A 234 6.09 -11.82 9.01
C CYS A 234 4.92 -12.81 8.85
N MET A 235 4.92 -13.63 7.79
CA MET A 235 3.91 -14.68 7.58
C MET A 235 3.94 -15.73 8.70
N ARG A 236 5.13 -16.10 9.18
CA ARG A 236 5.28 -17.02 10.32
C ARG A 236 4.74 -16.41 11.62
N VAL A 237 4.91 -15.10 11.83
CA VAL A 237 4.31 -14.37 12.96
C VAL A 237 2.79 -14.36 12.84
N ALA A 238 2.25 -14.05 11.66
CA ALA A 238 0.82 -14.07 11.40
C ALA A 238 0.22 -15.47 11.67
N ALA A 239 0.82 -16.54 11.14
CA ALA A 239 0.36 -17.91 11.34
C ALA A 239 0.44 -18.39 12.79
N ARG A 240 1.35 -17.84 13.60
CA ARG A 240 1.55 -18.21 15.02
C ARG A 240 0.80 -17.29 15.99
N ALA A 241 0.04 -16.31 15.52
CA ALA A 241 -0.74 -15.46 16.39
C ALA A 241 -1.81 -16.27 17.13
N LYS A 242 -2.06 -15.91 18.39
CA LYS A 242 -2.86 -16.69 19.34
C LYS A 242 -4.37 -16.68 19.04
N ASP A 243 -4.84 -15.64 18.37
CA ASP A 243 -6.26 -15.40 18.07
C ASP A 243 -6.45 -15.03 16.59
N THR A 244 -7.63 -15.31 16.05
CA THR A 244 -7.98 -15.03 14.65
C THR A 244 -7.83 -13.54 14.30
N PHE A 245 -8.16 -12.65 15.24
CA PHE A 245 -7.95 -11.21 15.06
C PHE A 245 -6.47 -10.86 14.87
N GLY A 246 -5.57 -11.41 15.70
CA GLY A 246 -4.13 -11.21 15.56
C GLY A 246 -3.56 -11.81 14.27
N GLN A 247 -4.10 -12.97 13.83
CA GLN A 247 -3.71 -13.60 12.57
C GLN A 247 -4.06 -12.73 11.37
N VAL A 248 -5.31 -12.25 11.29
CA VAL A 248 -5.78 -11.39 10.18
C VAL A 248 -5.09 -10.03 10.21
N LEU A 249 -4.97 -9.40 11.39
CA LEU A 249 -4.27 -8.13 11.54
C LEU A 249 -2.82 -8.21 11.08
N ALA A 250 -2.08 -9.25 11.50
CA ALA A 250 -0.71 -9.44 11.09
C ALA A 250 -0.61 -9.73 9.58
N LEU A 251 -1.51 -10.55 9.03
CA LEU A 251 -1.56 -10.85 7.61
C LEU A 251 -1.78 -9.61 6.75
N GLY A 252 -2.65 -8.68 7.17
CA GLY A 252 -2.91 -7.45 6.41
C GLY A 252 -1.84 -6.37 6.54
N ILE A 253 -0.91 -6.53 7.48
CA ILE A 253 0.29 -5.68 7.58
C ILE A 253 1.41 -6.20 6.66
N VAL A 254 1.43 -7.50 6.37
CA VAL A 254 2.42 -8.12 5.44
C VAL A 254 2.13 -7.72 4.01
#